data_AF-A0A0C2FPI7-F1
#
_entry.id   AF-A0A0C2FPI7-F1
#
_cell.length_a   1.000
_cell.length_b   1.000
_cell.length_c   1.000
_cell.angle_alpha   90.00
_cell.angle_beta   90.00
_cell.angle_gamma   90.00
#
_symmetry.space_group_name_H-M   'P 1'
#
loop_
_entity.id
_entity.type
_entity.pdbx_description
1 polymer ?
#
loop_
_entity_poly.entity_id
_entity_poly.type
_entity_poly.pdbx_seq_one_letter_code
_entity_poly.pdbx_strand_id
1 'polypeptide(L)'
;VGMFTNNELRMADVEWPGDKANPPQGTADKFHVKVVTLHEPPFIIVSDVDPDTGRCPGNQGSICDWGDEEIDTPEGGKMNRTLWKCCSGYCVDLLNKLANDIGFTYTLYKVRDEKWGLKT
;
A
#
# COMPACT_ATOMS: atom_id res chain seq x y z
N VAL A 1 0.08 37.52 -2.08
CA VAL A 1 -0.73 36.43 -2.67
C VAL A 1 -2.18 36.87 -2.93
N GLY A 2 -2.36 37.58 -4.05
CA GLY A 2 -3.55 37.69 -4.91
C GLY A 2 -4.93 38.19 -4.42
N MET A 3 -5.74 38.61 -5.39
CA MET A 3 -7.15 39.01 -5.24
C MET A 3 -7.98 38.35 -6.36
N PHE A 4 -9.12 37.76 -5.99
CA PHE A 4 -10.07 37.19 -6.95
C PHE A 4 -11.38 37.98 -6.91
N THR A 5 -11.72 38.63 -8.02
CA THR A 5 -12.94 39.45 -8.16
C THR A 5 -13.44 39.39 -9.60
N ASN A 6 -14.76 39.37 -9.80
CA ASN A 6 -15.37 39.36 -11.14
C ASN A 6 -14.83 38.26 -12.07
N ASN A 7 -14.65 37.03 -11.54
CA ASN A 7 -14.06 35.90 -12.26
C ASN A 7 -12.61 36.12 -12.75
N GLU A 8 -11.92 37.16 -12.28
CA GLU A 8 -10.53 37.45 -12.61
C GLU A 8 -9.64 37.24 -11.38
N LEU A 9 -8.60 36.41 -11.55
CA LEU A 9 -7.56 36.19 -10.54
C LEU A 9 -6.35 37.07 -10.84
N ARG A 10 -6.00 37.96 -9.91
CA ARG A 10 -4.76 38.74 -9.96
C ARG A 10 -3.81 38.19 -8.93
N MET A 11 -2.63 37.72 -9.33
CA MET A 11 -1.61 37.20 -8.43
C MET A 11 -0.47 38.22 -8.26
N ALA A 12 0.04 38.34 -7.03
CA ALA A 12 1.33 38.98 -6.75
C ALA A 12 2.43 37.93 -6.89
N ASP A 13 3.70 38.33 -6.90
CA ASP A 13 4.83 37.38 -6.98
C ASP A 13 4.72 36.29 -5.90
N VAL A 14 4.90 35.03 -6.30
CA VAL A 14 4.71 33.85 -5.45
C VAL A 14 6.05 33.14 -5.33
N GLU A 15 6.56 33.10 -4.11
CA GLU A 15 7.75 32.33 -3.77
C GLU A 15 7.33 30.96 -3.23
N TRP A 16 7.84 29.91 -3.87
CA TRP A 16 7.61 28.52 -3.50
C TRP A 16 8.72 28.02 -2.57
N PRO A 17 8.46 26.95 -1.78
CA PRO A 17 9.46 26.40 -0.86
C PRO A 17 10.84 26.17 -1.52
N GLY A 18 11.89 26.67 -0.87
CA GLY A 18 13.26 26.66 -1.40
C GLY A 18 13.59 27.85 -2.30
N ASP A 19 12.97 29.01 -2.06
CA ASP A 19 13.18 30.29 -2.74
C ASP A 19 13.06 30.19 -4.26
N LYS A 20 12.05 29.43 -4.72
CA LYS A 20 11.80 29.18 -6.15
C LYS A 20 10.65 30.03 -6.66
N ALA A 21 10.83 30.67 -7.81
CA ALA A 21 9.77 31.41 -8.49
C ALA A 21 8.73 30.49 -9.18
N ASN A 22 9.13 29.27 -9.54
CA ASN A 22 8.25 28.30 -10.19
C ASN A 22 7.66 27.32 -9.17
N PRO A 23 6.39 26.92 -9.34
CA PRO A 23 5.79 25.89 -8.51
C PRO A 23 6.63 24.61 -8.54
N PRO A 24 6.71 23.87 -7.41
CA PRO A 24 7.32 22.56 -7.43
C PRO A 24 6.62 21.73 -8.50
N GLN A 25 7.40 21.09 -9.38
CA GLN A 25 6.86 20.11 -10.31
C GLN A 25 6.10 19.07 -9.50
N GLY A 26 4.84 18.81 -9.88
CA GLY A 26 4.01 17.80 -9.23
C GLY A 26 4.78 16.50 -9.09
N THR A 27 4.60 15.83 -7.94
CA THR A 27 5.31 14.61 -7.54
C THR A 27 5.43 13.59 -8.68
N ALA A 28 6.62 13.01 -8.80
CA ALA A 28 7.07 12.12 -9.86
C ALA A 28 6.15 10.91 -10.13
N ASP A 29 6.23 10.41 -11.37
CA ASP A 29 5.47 9.37 -12.09
C ASP A 29 5.37 7.96 -11.44
N LYS A 30 5.58 7.82 -10.13
CA LYS A 30 5.42 6.54 -9.40
C LYS A 30 4.76 6.78 -8.05
N PHE A 31 3.42 6.77 -8.02
CA PHE A 31 2.69 6.82 -6.77
C PHE A 31 2.55 5.41 -6.17
N HIS A 32 2.73 5.27 -4.86
CA HIS A 32 2.64 4.00 -4.14
C HIS A 32 1.21 3.81 -3.61
N VAL A 33 0.61 2.64 -3.86
CA VAL A 33 -0.79 2.35 -3.51
C VAL A 33 -0.87 1.36 -2.35
N LYS A 34 -1.79 1.58 -1.41
CA LYS A 34 -2.13 0.60 -0.37
C LYS A 34 -3.36 -0.18 -0.80
N VAL A 35 -3.21 -1.48 -1.02
CA VAL A 35 -4.26 -2.37 -1.50
C VAL A 35 -4.73 -3.26 -0.35
N VAL A 36 -6.02 -3.14 -0.02
CA VAL A 36 -6.65 -4.00 0.97
C VAL A 36 -7.16 -5.29 0.30
N THR A 37 -7.05 -6.42 0.99
CA THR A 37 -7.51 -7.72 0.48
C THR A 37 -8.18 -8.56 1.58
N LEU A 38 -8.83 -9.64 1.18
CA LEU A 38 -9.48 -10.63 2.04
C LEU A 38 -9.12 -12.03 1.54
N HIS A 39 -9.02 -13.00 2.45
CA HIS A 39 -8.79 -14.39 2.08
C HIS A 39 -10.02 -14.96 1.38
N GLU A 40 -9.88 -15.29 0.10
CA GLU A 40 -10.98 -15.76 -0.74
C GLU A 40 -10.45 -16.70 -1.84
N PRO A 41 -10.20 -17.98 -1.53
CA PRO A 41 -9.83 -18.94 -2.56
C PRO A 41 -10.95 -19.10 -3.60
N PRO A 42 -10.65 -19.13 -4.91
CA PRO A 42 -9.32 -19.19 -5.54
C PRO A 42 -8.72 -17.82 -5.92
N PHE A 43 -9.40 -16.71 -5.62
CA PHE A 43 -9.00 -15.36 -6.04
C PHE A 43 -7.82 -14.82 -5.25
N ILE A 44 -7.82 -15.03 -3.93
CA ILE A 44 -6.75 -14.69 -2.99
C ILE A 44 -6.51 -15.89 -2.07
N ILE A 45 -5.34 -16.50 -2.19
CA ILE A 45 -4.86 -17.63 -1.39
C ILE A 45 -3.74 -17.13 -0.49
N VAL A 46 -3.74 -17.56 0.76
CA VAL A 46 -2.77 -17.12 1.78
C VAL A 46 -1.94 -18.32 2.23
N SER A 47 -0.61 -18.18 2.18
CA SER A 47 0.34 -19.19 2.67
C SER A 47 1.45 -18.54 3.49
N ASP A 48 2.25 -19.36 4.17
CA ASP A 48 3.41 -18.87 4.90
C ASP A 48 4.53 -18.42 3.96
N VAL A 49 5.30 -17.43 4.43
CA VAL A 49 6.58 -17.08 3.82
C VAL A 49 7.59 -18.19 4.10
N ASP A 50 8.54 -18.36 3.20
CA ASP A 50 9.68 -19.24 3.43
C ASP A 50 10.51 -18.73 4.62
N PRO A 51 10.77 -19.57 5.65
CA PRO A 51 11.37 -19.12 6.91
C PRO A 51 12.83 -18.69 6.76
N ASP A 52 13.54 -19.21 5.77
CA ASP A 52 14.96 -18.95 5.55
C ASP A 52 15.16 -17.69 4.70
N THR A 53 14.33 -17.50 3.68
CA THR A 53 14.48 -16.41 2.70
C THR A 53 13.56 -15.22 2.95
N GLY A 54 12.49 -15.39 3.74
CA GLY A 54 11.46 -14.37 3.94
C GLY A 54 10.67 -14.03 2.67
N ARG A 55 10.69 -14.91 1.66
CA ARG A 55 10.04 -14.72 0.37
C ARG A 55 8.95 -15.76 0.14
N CYS A 56 8.13 -15.53 -0.89
CA CYS A 56 7.14 -16.52 -1.29
C CYS A 56 7.77 -17.72 -1.98
N PRO A 57 7.44 -18.95 -1.56
CA PRO A 57 7.92 -20.17 -2.20
C PRO A 57 7.63 -20.14 -3.71
N GLY A 58 8.63 -20.51 -4.52
CA GLY A 58 8.50 -20.57 -5.97
C GLY A 58 8.23 -19.23 -6.67
N ASN A 59 8.41 -18.09 -6.00
CA ASN A 59 8.00 -16.75 -6.47
C ASN A 59 6.51 -16.68 -6.86
N GLN A 60 5.67 -17.53 -6.25
CA GLN A 60 4.24 -17.54 -6.49
C GLN A 60 3.56 -16.59 -5.50
N GLY A 61 3.18 -15.40 -5.99
CA GLY A 61 2.48 -14.38 -5.21
C GLY A 61 3.37 -13.25 -4.69
N SER A 62 2.76 -12.41 -3.86
CA SER A 62 3.36 -11.20 -3.31
C SER A 62 3.26 -11.21 -1.78
N ILE A 63 4.26 -10.65 -1.11
CA ILE A 63 4.26 -10.49 0.34
C ILE A 63 3.12 -9.56 0.75
N CYS A 64 2.37 -9.95 1.78
CA CYS A 64 1.26 -9.18 2.32
C CYS A 64 1.31 -9.13 3.86
N ASP A 65 0.88 -8.00 4.40
CA ASP A 65 0.68 -7.78 5.84
C ASP A 65 -0.64 -8.45 6.25
N TRP A 66 -0.56 -9.46 7.10
CA TRP A 66 -1.71 -10.24 7.56
C TRP A 66 -2.19 -9.88 8.97
N GLY A 67 -1.73 -8.75 9.52
CA GLY A 67 -2.01 -8.29 10.87
C GLY A 67 -0.85 -8.55 11.82
N ASP A 68 -1.11 -8.51 13.13
CA ASP A 68 -0.09 -8.69 14.16
C ASP A 68 -0.34 -9.99 14.95
N GLU A 69 0.75 -10.62 15.37
CA GLU A 69 0.77 -11.79 16.25
C GLU A 69 1.45 -11.42 17.59
N GLU A 70 0.81 -11.75 18.71
CA GLU A 70 1.41 -11.63 20.04
C GLU A 70 2.37 -12.79 20.28
N ILE A 71 3.62 -12.48 20.58
CA ILE A 71 4.67 -13.46 20.88
C ILE A 71 5.17 -13.20 22.30
N ASP A 72 5.25 -14.27 23.09
CA ASP A 72 5.85 -14.22 24.42
C ASP A 72 7.36 -14.07 24.31
N THR A 73 7.92 -13.06 24.98
CA THR A 73 9.36 -12.86 25.08
C THR A 73 9.94 -13.77 26.17
N PRO A 74 11.21 -14.18 26.04
CA PRO A 74 11.89 -15.00 27.05
C PRO A 74 11.92 -14.38 28.45
N GLU A 75 11.75 -13.06 28.53
CA GLU A 75 11.75 -12.25 29.75
C GLU A 75 10.34 -12.09 30.37
N GLY A 76 9.33 -12.76 29.82
CA GLY A 76 7.94 -12.72 30.31
C GLY A 76 7.14 -11.49 29.86
N GLY A 77 7.59 -10.80 28.81
CA GLY A 77 6.84 -9.73 28.16
C GLY A 77 6.07 -10.21 26.94
N LYS A 78 5.11 -9.42 26.46
CA LYS A 78 4.43 -9.66 25.18
C LYS A 78 4.94 -8.70 24.13
N MET A 79 5.26 -9.21 22.94
CA MET A 79 5.66 -8.39 21.79
C MET A 79 4.70 -8.63 20.62
N ASN A 80 4.27 -7.56 19.97
CA ASN A 80 3.52 -7.65 18.72
C ASN A 80 4.48 -7.71 17.54
N ARG A 81 4.36 -8.73 16.71
CA ARG A 81 5.10 -8.86 15.45
C ARG A 81 4.12 -8.86 14.30
N THR A 82 4.41 -8.05 13.27
CA THR A 82 3.66 -8.10 12.02
C THR A 82 3.81 -9.46 11.35
N LEU A 83 2.69 -10.06 11.03
CA LEU A 83 2.55 -11.36 10.43
C LEU A 83 2.62 -11.23 8.91
N TRP A 84 3.82 -11.41 8.36
CA TRP A 84 4.02 -11.46 6.91
C TRP A 84 3.57 -12.80 6.34
N LYS A 85 2.74 -12.75 5.30
CA LYS A 85 2.25 -13.92 4.56
C LYS A 85 2.50 -13.75 3.07
N CYS A 86 2.31 -14.84 2.34
CA CYS A 86 2.27 -14.85 0.89
C CYS A 86 0.83 -14.85 0.41
N CYS A 87 0.44 -13.78 -0.27
CA CYS A 87 -0.83 -13.67 -0.95
C CYS A 87 -0.62 -14.02 -2.42
N SER A 88 -1.36 -15.00 -2.93
CA SER A 88 -1.31 -15.44 -4.33
C SER A 88 -2.74 -15.61 -4.88
N GLY A 89 -2.85 -16.02 -6.15
CA GLY A 89 -4.13 -16.21 -6.83
C GLY A 89 -4.44 -15.13 -7.86
N TYR A 90 -5.58 -15.30 -8.54
CA TYR A 90 -5.94 -14.51 -9.72
C TYR A 90 -5.88 -12.99 -9.48
N CYS A 91 -6.38 -12.52 -8.34
CA CYS A 91 -6.40 -11.09 -8.04
C CYS A 91 -5.01 -10.51 -7.77
N VAL A 92 -4.08 -11.31 -7.23
CA VAL A 92 -2.69 -10.88 -7.03
C VAL A 92 -1.93 -10.82 -8.36
N ASP A 93 -2.14 -11.79 -9.25
CA ASP A 93 -1.54 -11.79 -10.59
C ASP A 93 -2.00 -10.58 -11.41
N LEU A 94 -3.30 -10.27 -11.36
CA LEU A 94 -3.86 -9.08 -11.99
C LEU A 94 -3.27 -7.79 -11.39
N LEU A 95 -3.14 -7.71 -10.06
CA LEU A 95 -2.54 -6.56 -9.39
C LEU A 95 -1.08 -6.35 -9.82
N ASN A 96 -0.28 -7.43 -9.88
CA ASN A 96 1.09 -7.40 -10.37
C ASN A 96 1.16 -6.91 -11.82
N LYS A 97 0.24 -7.37 -12.68
CA LYS A 97 0.15 -6.92 -14.07
C LYS A 97 -0.17 -5.43 -14.18
N LEU A 98 -1.15 -4.95 -13.42
CA LEU A 98 -1.52 -3.53 -13.37
C LEU A 98 -0.36 -2.66 -12.86
N ALA A 99 0.33 -3.10 -11.81
CA ALA A 99 1.48 -2.40 -11.25
C ALA A 99 2.59 -2.21 -12.28
N ASN A 100 2.90 -3.26 -13.05
CA ASN A 100 3.90 -3.21 -14.11
C ASN A 100 3.47 -2.36 -15.31
N ASP A 101 2.22 -2.49 -15.76
CA ASP A 101 1.73 -1.82 -16.97
C ASP A 101 1.52 -0.31 -16.75
N ILE A 102 1.08 0.09 -15.55
CA ILE A 102 0.81 1.48 -15.18
C ILE A 102 2.05 2.14 -14.54
N GLY A 103 2.94 1.37 -13.93
CA GLY A 103 4.18 1.86 -13.32
C GLY A 103 4.04 2.28 -11.84
N PHE A 104 3.12 1.69 -11.08
CA PHE A 104 2.98 1.95 -9.64
C PHE A 104 3.60 0.83 -8.79
N THR A 105 3.87 1.14 -7.53
CA THR A 105 4.25 0.13 -6.51
C THR A 105 3.13 0.01 -5.49
N TYR A 106 3.06 -1.12 -4.78
CA TYR A 106 1.98 -1.32 -3.82
C TYR A 106 2.42 -2.05 -2.55
N THR A 107 1.65 -1.82 -1.48
CA THR A 107 1.64 -2.64 -0.27
C THR A 107 0.30 -3.37 -0.21
N LEU A 108 0.31 -4.68 -0.01
CA LEU A 108 -0.88 -5.51 0.12
C LEU A 108 -1.12 -5.86 1.59
N TYR A 109 -2.32 -5.67 2.09
CA TYR A 109 -2.65 -5.94 3.50
C TYR A 109 -4.06 -6.49 3.69
N LYS A 110 -4.27 -7.30 4.73
CA LYS A 110 -5.57 -7.87 5.08
C LYS A 110 -6.52 -6.80 5.62
N VAL A 111 -7.79 -6.87 5.23
CA VAL A 111 -8.86 -6.09 5.87
C VAL A 111 -8.99 -6.44 7.35
N ARG A 112 -9.21 -5.43 8.20
CA ARG A 112 -9.20 -5.61 9.67
C ARG A 112 -10.41 -6.34 10.23
N ASP A 113 -11.59 -6.14 9.63
CA ASP A 113 -12.86 -6.70 10.10
C ASP A 113 -13.21 -8.04 9.45
N GLU A 114 -12.36 -8.52 8.54
CA GLU A 114 -12.51 -9.75 7.75
C GLU A 114 -13.84 -9.83 6.98
N LYS A 115 -14.43 -8.68 6.63
CA LYS A 115 -15.75 -8.63 6.00
C LYS A 115 -15.75 -7.80 4.72
N TRP A 116 -16.74 -8.12 3.88
CA TRP A 116 -17.11 -7.28 2.76
C TRP A 116 -17.96 -6.11 3.26
N GLY A 117 -17.73 -4.92 2.71
CA GLY A 117 -18.51 -3.74 3.03
C GLY A 117 -19.99 -3.96 2.73
N LEU A 118 -20.84 -3.94 3.77
CA LEU A 118 -22.28 -3.93 3.63
C LEU A 118 -22.78 -2.51 3.79
N LYS A 119 -23.70 -2.09 2.92
CA LYS A 119 -24.45 -0.85 3.12
C LYS A 119 -25.42 -1.08 4.27
N THR A 120 -25.18 -0.41 5.39
CA THR A 120 -26.16 -0.27 6.47
C THR A 120 -27.14 0.84 6.16
#